data_AF-A0A923CCR1-F1
#
_entry.id   AF-A0A923CCR1-F1
#
_cell.length_a   1.000
_cell.length_b   1.000
_cell.length_c   1.000
_cell.angle_alpha   90.00
_cell.angle_beta   90.00
_cell.angle_gamma   90.00
#
_symmetry.space_group_name_H-M   'P 1'
#
loop_
_entity.id
_entity.type
_entity.pdbx_description
1 polymer ?
#
loop_
_entity_poly.entity_id
_entity_poly.type
_entity_poly.pdbx_seq_one_letter_code
_entity_poly.pdbx_strand_id
1 'polypeptide(L)'
;MPPAPALAPRPLGRSRLPVSTLGFGGAPLGDLYAHLDEAQAVATVEAAITGGVTLFDTSPLYGHGLSEHRIGAALRRVPRDGLVLSTKVGRVAEPFAGRGDGSGYRGGLPHGLRFDYSYDGAMRSLEQSALRLGVDHIDIVLIHDVDVWTHGAAMIEQRFSEAMDGAYRALEALRAAGAVRAIGVGVNEADMCERFARAGDFDTMLLAGRYSLLEQPALDSFMPLALEKGIGLMLGGVFNSGILATGPVPGARYNYNPAP
;
A
#
# COMPACT_ATOMS: atom_id res chain seq x y z
N MET A 1 -31.43 6.73 9.67
CA MET A 1 -30.48 5.70 10.15
C MET A 1 -29.80 6.21 11.39
N PRO A 2 -29.59 5.39 12.44
CA PRO A 2 -28.65 5.77 13.50
C PRO A 2 -27.26 5.99 12.87
N PRO A 3 -26.42 6.88 13.43
CA PRO A 3 -25.05 7.03 12.95
C PRO A 3 -24.37 5.66 13.03
N ALA A 4 -23.62 5.31 11.98
CA ALA A 4 -22.79 4.11 12.03
C ALA A 4 -21.88 4.20 13.26
N PRO A 5 -21.68 3.10 14.01
CA PRO A 5 -20.75 3.11 15.13
C PRO A 5 -19.39 3.59 14.62
N ALA A 6 -18.80 4.57 15.32
CA ALA A 6 -17.51 5.12 14.95
C ALA A 6 -16.48 3.98 14.84
N LEU A 7 -15.68 3.98 13.75
CA LEU A 7 -14.61 3.00 13.58
C LEU A 7 -13.60 3.18 14.70
N ALA A 8 -13.57 2.23 15.64
CA ALA A 8 -12.75 2.33 16.83
C ALA A 8 -11.27 2.46 16.44
N PRO A 9 -10.53 3.45 16.99
CA PRO A 9 -9.11 3.56 16.73
C PRO A 9 -8.34 2.42 17.41
N ARG A 10 -7.30 1.92 16.76
CA ARG A 10 -6.38 0.89 17.24
C ARG A 10 -4.94 1.33 16.96
N PRO A 11 -4.01 1.13 17.92
CA PRO A 11 -2.59 1.38 17.66
C PRO A 11 -2.06 0.40 16.62
N LEU A 12 -1.37 0.90 15.60
CA LEU A 12 -0.72 0.07 14.58
C LEU A 12 0.62 -0.48 15.09
N GLY A 13 0.58 -1.66 15.73
CA GLY A 13 1.76 -2.30 16.30
C GLY A 13 2.54 -1.37 17.22
N ARG A 14 3.87 -1.43 17.12
CA ARG A 14 4.81 -0.63 17.92
C ARG A 14 4.92 0.83 17.49
N SER A 15 4.49 1.20 16.28
CA SER A 15 4.44 2.62 15.88
C SER A 15 3.40 3.41 16.68
N ARG A 16 2.41 2.70 17.26
CA ARG A 16 1.29 3.27 18.02
C ARG A 16 0.46 4.31 17.24
N LEU A 17 0.60 4.36 15.91
CA LEU A 17 -0.21 5.20 15.04
C LEU A 17 -1.70 4.89 15.30
N PRO A 18 -2.54 5.90 15.61
CA PRO A 18 -3.96 5.68 15.90
C PRO A 18 -4.73 5.54 14.59
N VAL A 19 -4.88 4.29 14.13
CA VAL A 19 -5.58 3.97 12.87
C VAL A 19 -6.98 3.40 13.15
N SER A 20 -7.95 3.69 12.31
CA SER A 20 -9.26 3.02 12.33
C SER A 20 -9.09 1.52 12.07
N THR A 21 -9.98 0.69 12.63
CA THR A 21 -10.01 -0.76 12.39
C THR A 21 -10.12 -1.15 10.91
N LEU A 22 -10.70 -0.26 10.10
CA LEU A 22 -10.79 -0.37 8.65
C LEU A 22 -10.08 0.81 8.02
N GLY A 23 -9.17 0.55 7.09
CA GLY A 23 -8.50 1.56 6.27
C GLY A 23 -9.11 1.70 4.88
N PHE A 24 -8.76 2.77 4.20
CA PHE A 24 -9.12 3.04 2.81
C PHE A 24 -7.98 2.62 1.88
N GLY A 25 -8.23 1.63 1.02
CA GLY A 25 -7.27 1.17 0.01
C GLY A 25 -7.43 1.90 -1.33
N GLY A 26 -6.36 2.53 -1.81
CA GLY A 26 -6.38 3.42 -2.96
C GLY A 26 -6.28 2.78 -4.34
N ALA A 27 -6.05 1.46 -4.45
CA ALA A 27 -5.85 0.83 -5.76
C ALA A 27 -7.01 1.09 -6.76
N PRO A 28 -8.30 0.97 -6.40
CA PRO A 28 -9.39 1.32 -7.30
C PRO A 28 -9.37 2.77 -7.81
N LEU A 29 -8.86 3.71 -7.00
CA LEU A 29 -8.73 5.12 -7.40
C LEU A 29 -7.67 5.34 -8.47
N GLY A 30 -6.82 4.36 -8.76
CA GLY A 30 -5.92 4.37 -9.91
C GLY A 30 -6.56 3.92 -11.22
N ASP A 31 -7.88 3.70 -11.27
CA ASP A 31 -8.62 3.08 -12.40
C ASP A 31 -8.31 1.58 -12.59
N LEU A 32 -8.24 0.81 -11.50
CA LEU A 32 -7.82 -0.61 -11.54
C LEU A 32 -8.69 -1.47 -12.48
N TYR A 33 -10.01 -1.27 -12.47
CA TYR A 33 -10.94 -2.07 -13.27
C TYR A 33 -11.89 -1.26 -14.15
N ALA A 34 -12.01 0.04 -13.89
CA ALA A 34 -12.93 0.96 -14.55
C ALA A 34 -12.35 2.38 -14.48
N HIS A 35 -12.68 3.21 -15.46
CA HIS A 35 -12.44 4.64 -15.36
C HIS A 35 -13.38 5.24 -14.33
N LEU A 36 -12.82 5.93 -13.34
CA LEU A 36 -13.60 6.66 -12.35
C LEU A 36 -13.65 8.14 -12.73
N ASP A 37 -14.84 8.73 -12.57
CA ASP A 37 -14.98 10.18 -12.59
C ASP A 37 -14.14 10.81 -11.45
N GLU A 38 -13.47 11.91 -11.76
CA GLU A 38 -12.55 12.58 -10.84
C GLU A 38 -13.27 13.07 -9.57
N ALA A 39 -14.44 13.68 -9.73
CA ALA A 39 -15.21 14.20 -8.61
C ALA A 39 -15.74 13.05 -7.74
N GLN A 40 -16.20 11.96 -8.35
CA GLN A 40 -16.63 10.76 -7.63
C GLN A 40 -15.48 10.10 -6.86
N ALA A 41 -14.29 10.01 -7.45
CA ALA A 41 -13.11 9.44 -6.80
C ALA A 41 -12.75 10.22 -5.53
N VAL A 42 -12.71 11.55 -5.62
CA VAL A 42 -12.41 12.43 -4.49
C VAL A 42 -13.52 12.39 -3.44
N ALA A 43 -14.79 12.46 -3.84
CA ALA A 43 -15.94 12.37 -2.93
C ALA A 43 -15.96 11.04 -2.15
N THR A 44 -15.45 9.95 -2.75
CA THR A 44 -15.34 8.65 -2.07
C THR A 44 -14.34 8.69 -0.92
N VAL A 45 -13.22 9.40 -1.09
CA VAL A 45 -12.22 9.60 -0.02
C VAL A 45 -12.79 10.50 1.08
N GLU A 46 -13.43 11.61 0.71
CA GLU A 46 -14.09 12.53 1.66
C GLU A 46 -15.20 11.82 2.46
N ALA A 47 -15.96 10.91 1.82
CA ALA A 47 -16.96 10.08 2.49
C ALA A 47 -16.31 9.09 3.47
N ALA A 48 -15.16 8.51 3.14
CA ALA A 48 -14.43 7.62 4.06
C ALA A 48 -13.95 8.37 5.31
N ILE A 49 -13.42 9.59 5.14
CA ILE A 49 -13.02 10.48 6.25
C ILE A 49 -14.24 10.80 7.13
N THR A 50 -15.35 11.21 6.51
CA THR A 50 -16.62 11.49 7.22
C THR A 50 -17.15 10.25 7.96
N GLY A 51 -16.92 9.06 7.41
CA GLY A 51 -17.24 7.77 8.03
C GLY A 51 -16.32 7.34 9.17
N GLY A 52 -15.29 8.14 9.49
CA GLY A 52 -14.35 7.87 10.58
C GLY A 52 -13.17 6.98 10.19
N VAL A 53 -12.90 6.79 8.90
CA VAL A 53 -11.65 6.15 8.45
C VAL A 53 -10.49 7.11 8.68
N THR A 54 -9.44 6.65 9.35
CA THR A 54 -8.24 7.44 9.58
C THR A 54 -7.02 6.91 8.85
N LEU A 55 -7.00 5.66 8.39
CA LEU A 55 -5.88 5.09 7.61
C LEU A 55 -6.19 5.11 6.12
N PHE A 56 -5.33 5.75 5.32
CA PHE A 56 -5.42 5.81 3.86
C PHE A 56 -4.15 5.21 3.26
N ASP A 57 -4.26 4.20 2.41
CA ASP A 57 -3.14 3.54 1.76
C ASP A 57 -3.19 3.72 0.24
N THR A 58 -2.07 4.13 -0.34
CA THR A 58 -1.91 4.32 -1.80
C THR A 58 -0.52 3.89 -2.27
N SER A 59 -0.18 4.11 -3.53
CA SER A 59 1.12 3.73 -4.10
C SER A 59 1.39 4.47 -5.40
N PRO A 60 2.67 4.73 -5.75
CA PRO A 60 3.06 5.13 -7.10
C PRO A 60 2.58 4.16 -8.19
N LEU A 61 2.46 2.86 -7.89
CA LEU A 61 1.98 1.87 -8.85
C LEU A 61 0.52 2.10 -9.26
N TYR A 62 -0.32 2.57 -8.33
CA TYR A 62 -1.77 2.57 -8.50
C TYR A 62 -2.19 3.63 -9.53
N GLY A 63 -2.46 3.19 -10.76
CA GLY A 63 -2.71 4.06 -11.91
C GLY A 63 -1.52 4.98 -12.21
N HIS A 64 -0.29 4.51 -12.00
CA HIS A 64 0.93 5.30 -12.19
C HIS A 64 0.94 6.62 -11.41
N GLY A 65 0.39 6.61 -10.19
CA GLY A 65 0.28 7.76 -9.29
C GLY A 65 -1.08 8.46 -9.34
N LEU A 66 -2.02 8.04 -10.19
CA LEU A 66 -3.37 8.61 -10.23
C LEU A 66 -4.10 8.47 -8.89
N SER A 67 -3.92 7.34 -8.20
CA SER A 67 -4.46 7.14 -6.84
C SER A 67 -3.92 8.18 -5.85
N GLU A 68 -2.61 8.47 -5.90
CA GLU A 68 -1.98 9.49 -5.06
C GLU A 68 -2.54 10.89 -5.35
N HIS A 69 -2.74 11.25 -6.62
CA HIS A 69 -3.36 12.51 -7.00
C HIS A 69 -4.78 12.66 -6.41
N ARG A 70 -5.60 11.61 -6.53
CA ARG A 70 -7.00 11.64 -6.08
C ARG A 70 -7.14 11.64 -4.57
N ILE A 71 -6.33 10.83 -3.87
CA ILE A 71 -6.28 10.84 -2.40
C ILE A 71 -5.77 12.20 -1.91
N GLY A 72 -4.68 12.71 -2.50
CA GLY A 72 -4.14 14.03 -2.18
C GLY A 72 -5.17 15.14 -2.37
N ALA A 73 -5.94 15.11 -3.46
CA ALA A 73 -6.99 16.10 -3.72
C ALA A 73 -8.07 16.16 -2.62
N ALA A 74 -8.42 15.03 -2.02
CA ALA A 74 -9.33 14.97 -0.87
C ALA A 74 -8.65 15.46 0.42
N LEU A 75 -7.46 14.93 0.73
CA LEU A 75 -6.76 15.22 1.99
C LEU A 75 -6.41 16.70 2.15
N ARG A 76 -6.09 17.41 1.07
CA ARG A 76 -5.80 18.86 1.09
C ARG A 76 -7.01 19.74 1.47
N ARG A 77 -8.22 19.18 1.52
CA ARG A 77 -9.46 19.92 1.81
C ARG A 77 -9.98 19.73 3.23
N VAL A 78 -9.32 18.89 4.03
CA VAL A 78 -9.72 18.58 5.40
C VAL A 78 -8.55 18.78 6.36
N PRO A 79 -8.83 18.97 7.67
CA PRO A 79 -7.78 18.92 8.68
C PRO A 79 -7.02 17.58 8.60
N ARG A 80 -5.69 17.66 8.58
CA ARG A 80 -4.83 16.48 8.47
C ARG A 80 -4.65 15.74 9.79
N ASP A 81 -4.94 16.42 10.90
CA ASP A 81 -4.85 15.91 12.27
C ASP A 81 -5.69 14.64 12.44
N GLY A 82 -5.06 13.58 12.94
CA GLY A 82 -5.71 12.30 13.21
C GLY A 82 -5.88 11.40 11.98
N LEU A 83 -5.51 11.85 10.78
CA LEU A 83 -5.40 10.97 9.61
C LEU A 83 -3.98 10.36 9.54
N VAL A 84 -3.86 9.19 8.94
CA VAL A 84 -2.62 8.44 8.74
C VAL A 84 -2.54 8.06 7.27
N LEU A 85 -1.52 8.55 6.58
CA LEU A 85 -1.29 8.29 5.16
C LEU A 85 -0.13 7.32 4.97
N SER A 86 -0.42 6.23 4.27
CA SER A 86 0.53 5.23 3.80
C SER A 86 0.72 5.37 2.29
N THR A 87 1.98 5.46 1.85
CA THR A 87 2.35 5.21 0.45
C THR A 87 3.55 4.29 0.38
N LYS A 88 4.07 4.07 -0.83
CA LYS A 88 5.06 3.03 -1.09
C LYS A 88 6.21 3.55 -1.96
N VAL A 89 7.36 2.88 -1.87
CA VAL A 89 8.54 3.12 -2.70
C VAL A 89 8.97 1.85 -3.44
N GLY A 90 10.03 1.94 -4.23
CA GLY A 90 10.56 0.85 -5.06
C GLY A 90 10.27 1.03 -6.55
N ARG A 91 9.53 2.08 -6.92
CA ARG A 91 9.32 2.50 -8.31
C ARG A 91 9.48 4.01 -8.46
N VAL A 92 10.23 4.44 -9.46
CA VAL A 92 10.44 5.86 -9.79
C VAL A 92 9.68 6.17 -11.08
N ALA A 93 8.94 7.27 -11.07
CA ALA A 93 8.25 7.77 -12.25
C ALA A 93 9.25 8.43 -13.21
N GLU A 94 9.13 8.10 -14.49
CA GLU A 94 9.98 8.63 -15.56
C GLU A 94 9.12 9.18 -16.72
N PRO A 95 9.63 10.15 -17.49
CA PRO A 95 8.97 10.60 -18.71
C PRO A 95 8.69 9.44 -19.65
N PHE A 96 7.49 9.39 -20.22
CA PHE A 96 7.06 8.33 -21.13
C PHE A 96 6.55 8.92 -22.44
N ALA A 97 7.05 8.41 -23.56
CA ALA A 97 6.76 8.92 -24.90
C ALA A 97 5.68 8.12 -25.67
N GLY A 98 5.07 7.10 -25.05
CA GLY A 98 4.07 6.22 -25.69
C GLY A 98 2.61 6.61 -25.40
N ARG A 99 1.68 6.14 -26.25
CA ARG A 99 0.22 6.32 -26.11
C ARG A 99 -0.48 5.31 -25.18
N GLY A 100 0.28 4.48 -24.46
CA GLY A 100 -0.26 3.51 -23.49
C GLY A 100 0.12 3.90 -22.06
N ASP A 101 -0.67 3.48 -21.09
CA ASP A 101 -0.35 3.70 -19.67
C ASP A 101 0.59 2.63 -19.10
N GLY A 102 0.76 1.46 -19.75
CA GLY A 102 1.71 0.42 -19.34
C GLY A 102 1.51 -0.10 -17.91
N SER A 103 0.40 0.27 -17.27
CA SER A 103 0.18 0.18 -15.82
C SER A 103 -0.49 -1.11 -15.40
N GLY A 104 -1.17 -1.79 -16.34
CA GLY A 104 -2.09 -2.88 -16.05
C GLY A 104 -3.43 -2.41 -15.46
N TYR A 105 -3.62 -1.10 -15.33
CA TYR A 105 -4.88 -0.45 -14.97
C TYR A 105 -5.62 -0.07 -16.25
N ARG A 106 -6.91 0.29 -16.16
CA ARG A 106 -7.63 0.81 -17.34
C ARG A 106 -7.23 2.25 -17.67
N GLY A 107 -6.75 2.99 -16.68
CA GLY A 107 -6.24 4.34 -16.83
C GLY A 107 -4.98 4.56 -16.00
N GLY A 108 -4.62 5.83 -15.85
CA GLY A 108 -3.45 6.23 -15.08
C GLY A 108 -2.85 7.52 -15.60
N LEU A 109 -1.78 7.96 -14.94
CA LEU A 109 -1.01 9.11 -15.40
C LEU A 109 -0.03 8.72 -16.51
N PRO A 110 0.35 9.66 -17.40
CA PRO A 110 1.24 9.41 -18.52
C PRO A 110 2.71 9.34 -18.10
N HIS A 111 3.02 8.40 -17.19
CA HIS A 111 4.36 8.14 -16.69
C HIS A 111 4.75 6.68 -16.92
N GLY A 112 6.03 6.45 -17.12
CA GLY A 112 6.61 5.11 -16.99
C GLY A 112 6.98 4.88 -15.53
N LEU A 113 6.91 3.64 -15.06
CA LEU A 113 7.44 3.26 -13.75
C LEU A 113 8.60 2.31 -13.94
N ARG A 114 9.76 2.68 -13.39
CA ARG A 114 10.94 1.81 -13.33
C ARG A 114 11.15 1.35 -11.90
N PHE A 115 11.41 0.05 -11.72
CA PHE A 115 11.85 -0.47 -10.42
C PHE A 115 13.19 0.13 -10.01
N ASP A 116 13.25 0.60 -8.77
CA ASP A 116 14.46 1.17 -8.18
C ASP A 116 14.40 1.03 -6.66
N TYR A 117 15.01 -0.04 -6.15
CA TYR A 117 15.11 -0.32 -4.71
C TYR A 117 16.37 0.26 -4.09
N SER A 118 17.16 1.05 -4.82
CA SER A 118 18.31 1.76 -4.26
C SER A 118 17.87 2.81 -3.23
N TYR A 119 18.82 3.29 -2.42
CA TYR A 119 18.58 4.38 -1.48
C TYR A 119 18.02 5.62 -2.20
N ASP A 120 18.67 6.06 -3.28
CA ASP A 120 18.27 7.23 -4.05
C ASP A 120 16.95 7.01 -4.81
N GLY A 121 16.70 5.77 -5.26
CA GLY A 121 15.43 5.37 -5.85
C GLY A 121 14.28 5.54 -4.87
N ALA A 122 14.44 5.06 -3.64
CA ALA A 122 13.44 5.21 -2.58
C ALA A 122 13.20 6.68 -2.19
N MET A 123 14.27 7.46 -2.00
CA MET A 123 14.15 8.89 -1.68
C MET A 123 13.40 9.67 -2.78
N ARG A 124 13.79 9.45 -4.05
CA ARG A 124 13.16 10.10 -5.21
C ARG A 124 11.72 9.65 -5.40
N SER A 125 11.42 8.37 -5.21
CA SER A 125 10.06 7.85 -5.26
C SER A 125 9.16 8.55 -4.24
N LEU A 126 9.64 8.70 -3.00
CA LEU A 126 8.91 9.38 -1.94
C LEU A 126 8.71 10.88 -2.20
N GLU A 127 9.73 11.58 -2.70
CA GLU A 127 9.62 12.99 -3.11
C GLU A 127 8.55 13.16 -4.19
N GLN A 128 8.57 12.31 -5.22
CA GLN A 128 7.55 12.33 -6.26
C GLN A 128 6.14 12.04 -5.70
N SER A 129 6.01 11.11 -4.75
CA SER A 129 4.75 10.85 -4.05
C SER A 129 4.27 12.07 -3.28
N ALA A 130 5.14 12.76 -2.54
CA ALA A 130 4.79 13.98 -1.82
C ALA A 130 4.27 15.07 -2.76
N LEU A 131 4.90 15.24 -3.94
CA LEU A 131 4.43 16.18 -4.97
C LEU A 131 3.06 15.81 -5.54
N ARG A 132 2.81 14.52 -5.85
CA ARG A 132 1.51 14.05 -6.36
C ARG A 132 0.40 14.19 -5.32
N LEU A 133 0.70 13.84 -4.07
CA LEU A 133 -0.21 13.95 -2.94
C LEU A 133 -0.46 15.41 -2.53
N GLY A 134 0.52 16.30 -2.72
CA GLY A 134 0.48 17.70 -2.29
C GLY A 134 0.23 17.85 -0.78
N VAL A 135 0.79 16.93 0.02
CA VAL A 135 0.68 16.93 1.48
C VAL A 135 1.99 17.39 2.12
N ASP A 136 1.90 17.85 3.35
CA ASP A 136 3.03 18.30 4.15
C ASP A 136 3.83 17.14 4.78
N HIS A 137 3.17 16.01 5.06
CA HIS A 137 3.82 14.82 5.61
C HIS A 137 3.17 13.49 5.16
N ILE A 138 3.96 12.43 5.22
CA ILE A 138 3.58 11.04 4.97
C ILE A 138 3.89 10.24 6.24
N ASP A 139 2.92 9.51 6.78
CA ASP A 139 3.08 8.81 8.06
C ASP A 139 3.80 7.47 7.90
N ILE A 140 3.41 6.69 6.89
CA ILE A 140 3.88 5.32 6.67
C ILE A 140 4.48 5.21 5.26
N VAL A 141 5.67 4.62 5.16
CA VAL A 141 6.29 4.30 3.86
C VAL A 141 6.64 2.83 3.79
N LEU A 142 6.15 2.15 2.74
CA LEU A 142 6.35 0.73 2.53
C LEU A 142 7.24 0.45 1.31
N ILE A 143 8.19 -0.49 1.42
CA ILE A 143 8.88 -1.03 0.24
C ILE A 143 7.91 -1.97 -0.50
N HIS A 144 7.64 -1.71 -1.78
CA HIS A 144 6.58 -2.39 -2.52
C HIS A 144 7.09 -3.56 -3.37
N ASP A 145 6.33 -4.67 -3.35
CA ASP A 145 6.40 -5.77 -4.31
C ASP A 145 7.78 -6.43 -4.44
N VAL A 146 8.52 -6.57 -3.33
CA VAL A 146 9.73 -7.41 -3.30
C VAL A 146 9.28 -8.83 -2.96
N ASP A 147 8.68 -9.49 -3.95
CA ASP A 147 8.12 -10.84 -3.84
C ASP A 147 8.33 -11.66 -5.13
N VAL A 148 8.18 -12.98 -5.03
CA VAL A 148 8.35 -13.92 -6.15
C VAL A 148 7.28 -13.71 -7.20
N TRP A 149 6.06 -13.36 -6.78
CA TRP A 149 4.97 -13.01 -7.70
C TRP A 149 5.37 -11.91 -8.69
N THR A 150 6.07 -10.88 -8.20
CA THR A 150 6.43 -9.71 -9.00
C THR A 150 7.75 -9.89 -9.77
N HIS A 151 8.77 -10.44 -9.13
CA HIS A 151 10.12 -10.51 -9.71
C HIS A 151 10.50 -11.89 -10.26
N GLY A 152 9.72 -12.91 -9.94
CA GLY A 152 10.04 -14.29 -10.24
C GLY A 152 11.17 -14.86 -9.35
N ALA A 153 11.22 -16.18 -9.28
CA ALA A 153 12.19 -16.90 -8.43
C ALA A 153 13.66 -16.63 -8.80
N ALA A 154 13.93 -16.27 -10.06
CA ALA A 154 15.29 -16.00 -10.53
C ALA A 154 15.86 -14.66 -10.01
N MET A 155 15.01 -13.67 -9.73
CA MET A 155 15.45 -12.32 -9.37
C MET A 155 15.18 -11.95 -7.91
N ILE A 156 14.34 -12.72 -7.21
CA ILE A 156 13.90 -12.37 -5.85
C ILE A 156 15.06 -12.17 -4.87
N GLU A 157 16.10 -13.02 -4.94
CA GLU A 157 17.26 -12.92 -4.06
C GLU A 157 18.01 -11.60 -4.28
N GLN A 158 18.22 -11.22 -5.54
CA GLN A 158 18.85 -9.94 -5.89
C GLN A 158 17.99 -8.76 -5.42
N ARG A 159 16.68 -8.79 -5.68
CA ARG A 159 15.76 -7.70 -5.31
C ARG A 159 15.62 -7.54 -3.80
N PHE A 160 15.65 -8.65 -3.06
CA PHE A 160 15.67 -8.62 -1.61
C PHE A 160 16.95 -7.95 -1.08
N SER A 161 18.12 -8.30 -1.61
CA SER A 161 19.38 -7.64 -1.22
C SER A 161 19.35 -6.16 -1.55
N GLU A 162 18.97 -5.79 -2.79
CA GLU A 162 18.86 -4.39 -3.21
C GLU A 162 17.92 -3.59 -2.29
N ALA A 163 16.77 -4.15 -1.92
CA ALA A 163 15.82 -3.50 -1.03
C ALA A 163 16.37 -3.32 0.40
N MET A 164 17.08 -4.31 0.95
CA MET A 164 17.65 -4.22 2.29
C MET A 164 18.88 -3.29 2.35
N ASP A 165 19.70 -3.28 1.31
CA ASP A 165 20.91 -2.45 1.22
C ASP A 165 20.58 -1.00 0.81
N GLY A 166 19.49 -0.79 0.10
CA GLY A 166 19.04 0.51 -0.41
C GLY A 166 17.79 1.04 0.30
N ALA A 167 16.62 0.67 -0.19
CA ALA A 167 15.34 1.24 0.22
C ALA A 167 15.08 1.15 1.73
N TYR A 168 15.44 0.05 2.38
CA TYR A 168 15.35 -0.09 3.83
C TYR A 168 16.20 0.95 4.55
N ARG A 169 17.45 1.18 4.10
CA ARG A 169 18.33 2.20 4.67
C ARG A 169 17.79 3.62 4.49
N ALA A 170 17.18 3.91 3.33
CA ALA A 170 16.54 5.19 3.08
C ALA A 170 15.36 5.42 4.03
N LEU A 171 14.47 4.42 4.16
CA LEU A 171 13.32 4.47 5.05
C LEU A 171 13.74 4.55 6.52
N GLU A 172 14.76 3.79 6.93
CA GLU A 172 15.34 3.85 8.28
C GLU A 172 15.88 5.25 8.60
N ALA A 173 16.60 5.88 7.66
CA ALA A 173 17.09 7.25 7.82
C ALA A 173 15.96 8.27 7.93
N LEU A 174 14.92 8.17 7.09
CA LEU A 174 13.74 9.04 7.16
C LEU A 174 12.99 8.88 8.49
N ARG A 175 12.84 7.65 8.98
CA ARG A 175 12.20 7.36 10.27
C ARG A 175 13.03 7.92 11.43
N ALA A 176 14.35 7.71 11.41
CA ALA A 176 15.25 8.21 12.44
C ALA A 176 15.27 9.75 12.50
N ALA A 177 15.13 10.41 11.34
CA ALA A 177 15.01 11.87 11.26
C ALA A 177 13.61 12.40 11.63
N GLY A 178 12.63 11.51 11.87
CA GLY A 178 11.24 11.89 12.14
C GLY A 178 10.46 12.39 10.93
N ALA A 179 11.00 12.24 9.72
CA ALA A 179 10.32 12.64 8.47
C ALA A 179 9.15 11.71 8.13
N VAL A 180 9.22 10.45 8.55
CA VAL A 180 8.12 9.48 8.52
C VAL A 180 8.01 8.81 9.88
N ARG A 181 6.82 8.31 10.23
CA ARG A 181 6.55 7.79 11.58
C ARG A 181 6.64 6.27 11.67
N ALA A 182 6.46 5.58 10.56
CA ALA A 182 6.56 4.13 10.47
C ALA A 182 7.07 3.70 9.09
N ILE A 183 7.82 2.60 9.08
CA ILE A 183 8.31 1.98 7.85
C ILE A 183 7.93 0.51 7.79
N GLY A 184 7.84 -0.02 6.58
CA GLY A 184 7.38 -1.37 6.35
C GLY A 184 7.68 -1.93 4.97
N VAL A 185 7.05 -3.06 4.68
CA VAL A 185 6.98 -3.64 3.34
C VAL A 185 5.52 -3.93 2.98
N GLY A 186 5.20 -3.86 1.69
CA GLY A 186 3.91 -4.30 1.14
C GLY A 186 4.16 -5.38 0.10
N VAL A 187 3.74 -6.62 0.39
CA VAL A 187 4.03 -7.80 -0.46
C VAL A 187 2.85 -8.76 -0.51
N ASN A 188 2.86 -9.65 -1.49
CA ASN A 188 1.79 -10.61 -1.78
C ASN A 188 2.09 -12.04 -1.31
N GLU A 189 3.08 -12.22 -0.42
CA GLU A 189 3.54 -13.53 0.07
C GLU A 189 3.94 -13.46 1.55
N ALA A 190 3.43 -14.40 2.36
CA ALA A 190 3.68 -14.44 3.80
C ALA A 190 5.16 -14.72 4.13
N ASP A 191 5.81 -15.61 3.37
CA ASP A 191 7.22 -15.97 3.55
C ASP A 191 8.14 -14.76 3.33
N MET A 192 7.82 -13.89 2.37
CA MET A 192 8.58 -12.67 2.15
C MET A 192 8.37 -11.65 3.27
N CYS A 193 7.15 -11.52 3.78
CA CYS A 193 6.88 -10.74 5.00
C CYS A 193 7.73 -11.24 6.18
N GLU A 194 7.78 -12.56 6.42
CA GLU A 194 8.61 -13.16 7.46
C GLU A 194 10.10 -12.87 7.24
N ARG A 195 10.59 -13.06 6.01
CA ARG A 195 11.98 -12.82 5.66
C ARG A 195 12.41 -11.38 5.95
N PHE A 196 11.61 -10.40 5.54
CA PHE A 196 11.83 -8.99 5.88
C PHE A 196 11.77 -8.77 7.40
N ALA A 197 10.80 -9.36 8.09
CA ALA A 197 10.65 -9.21 9.54
C ALA A 197 11.87 -9.76 10.30
N ARG A 198 12.56 -10.78 9.78
CA ARG A 198 13.81 -11.30 10.36
C ARG A 198 15.02 -10.43 10.03
N ALA A 199 15.07 -9.85 8.84
CA ALA A 199 16.24 -9.12 8.34
C ALA A 199 16.30 -7.65 8.78
N GLY A 200 15.17 -7.03 9.10
CA GLY A 200 15.10 -5.60 9.38
C GLY A 200 14.19 -5.21 10.54
N ASP A 201 14.28 -3.95 10.91
CA ASP A 201 13.52 -3.35 12.00
C ASP A 201 12.31 -2.56 11.48
N PHE A 202 11.21 -3.25 11.23
CA PHE A 202 9.98 -2.69 10.64
C PHE A 202 8.89 -2.43 11.68
N ASP A 203 8.06 -1.41 11.45
CA ASP A 203 6.97 -1.03 12.34
C ASP A 203 5.63 -1.63 11.93
N THR A 204 5.44 -1.79 10.62
CA THR A 204 4.22 -2.35 10.04
C THR A 204 4.51 -3.08 8.74
N MET A 205 3.61 -3.98 8.33
CA MET A 205 3.67 -4.64 7.03
C MET A 205 2.27 -4.77 6.45
N LEU A 206 2.18 -4.55 5.13
CA LEU A 206 0.98 -4.80 4.35
C LEU A 206 1.08 -6.19 3.72
N LEU A 207 0.20 -7.10 4.15
CA LEU A 207 0.09 -8.44 3.60
C LEU A 207 -1.15 -8.50 2.69
N ALA A 208 -0.94 -8.57 1.38
CA ALA A 208 -2.00 -8.56 0.39
C ALA A 208 -2.43 -9.98 0.00
N GLY A 209 -3.71 -10.32 0.19
CA GLY A 209 -4.34 -11.55 -0.31
C GLY A 209 -3.88 -12.86 0.35
N ARG A 210 -3.06 -12.80 1.41
CA ARG A 210 -2.52 -13.97 2.13
C ARG A 210 -3.01 -14.11 3.58
N TYR A 211 -4.08 -13.39 3.89
CA TYR A 211 -4.87 -13.62 5.07
C TYR A 211 -6.34 -13.27 4.81
N SER A 212 -7.12 -14.30 4.56
CA SER A 212 -8.55 -14.25 4.32
C SER A 212 -9.21 -15.54 4.81
N LEU A 213 -10.52 -15.69 4.57
CA LEU A 213 -11.20 -16.94 4.90
C LEU A 213 -10.69 -18.12 4.06
N LEU A 214 -10.07 -17.89 2.89
CA LEU A 214 -9.58 -18.93 1.99
C LEU A 214 -8.06 -19.17 2.10
N GLU A 215 -7.30 -18.18 2.55
CA GLU A 215 -5.83 -18.19 2.54
C GLU A 215 -5.32 -17.77 3.93
N GLN A 216 -4.66 -18.67 4.67
CA GLN A 216 -4.13 -18.37 6.01
C GLN A 216 -2.67 -18.81 6.28
N PRO A 217 -1.77 -18.98 5.28
CA PRO A 217 -0.41 -19.47 5.53
C PRO A 217 0.39 -18.56 6.47
N ALA A 218 0.05 -17.27 6.55
CA ALA A 218 0.69 -16.34 7.45
C ALA A 218 0.53 -16.68 8.94
N LEU A 219 -0.46 -17.50 9.32
CA LEU A 219 -0.67 -17.92 10.71
C LEU A 219 0.44 -18.85 11.22
N ASP A 220 1.08 -19.59 10.32
CA ASP A 220 2.04 -20.64 10.70
C ASP A 220 3.38 -20.06 11.18
N SER A 221 3.79 -18.90 10.63
CA SER A 221 5.11 -18.34 10.91
C SER A 221 5.15 -16.81 11.01
N PHE A 222 4.66 -16.10 9.98
CA PHE A 222 4.80 -14.64 9.91
C PHE A 222 4.03 -13.91 11.02
N MET A 223 2.76 -14.23 11.25
CA MET A 223 1.95 -13.53 12.26
C MET A 223 2.45 -13.75 13.70
N PRO A 224 2.86 -14.97 14.12
CA PRO A 224 3.57 -15.16 15.39
C PRO A 224 4.81 -14.27 15.51
N LEU A 225 5.65 -14.20 14.47
CA LEU A 225 6.84 -13.34 14.48
C LEU A 225 6.49 -11.85 14.54
N ALA A 226 5.46 -11.43 13.80
CA ALA A 226 4.98 -10.05 13.83
C ALA A 226 4.49 -9.64 15.22
N LEU A 227 3.79 -10.53 15.92
CA LEU A 227 3.38 -10.32 17.31
C LEU A 227 4.59 -10.19 18.24
N GLU A 228 5.56 -11.09 18.14
CA GLU A 228 6.80 -11.06 18.93
C GLU A 228 7.57 -9.74 18.74
N LYS A 229 7.70 -9.28 17.50
CA LYS A 229 8.43 -8.05 17.15
C LYS A 229 7.61 -6.77 17.28
N GLY A 230 6.32 -6.87 17.62
CA GLY A 230 5.39 -5.74 17.68
C GLY A 230 5.10 -5.07 16.33
N ILE A 231 5.18 -5.81 15.22
CA ILE A 231 4.90 -5.31 13.87
C ILE A 231 3.39 -5.22 13.66
N GLY A 232 2.88 -4.04 13.29
CA GLY A 232 1.48 -3.85 12.95
C GLY A 232 1.13 -4.46 11.59
N LEU A 233 -0.03 -5.12 11.45
CA LEU A 233 -0.44 -5.73 10.18
C LEU A 233 -1.54 -4.91 9.49
N MET A 234 -1.31 -4.58 8.22
CA MET A 234 -2.29 -4.03 7.29
C MET A 234 -2.71 -5.13 6.32
N LEU A 235 -3.94 -5.61 6.42
CA LEU A 235 -4.41 -6.73 5.61
C LEU A 235 -5.06 -6.22 4.33
N GLY A 236 -4.38 -6.39 3.20
CA GLY A 236 -4.89 -6.03 1.88
C GLY A 236 -5.62 -7.19 1.22
N GLY A 237 -6.62 -6.90 0.38
CA GLY A 237 -7.26 -7.95 -0.43
C GLY A 237 -8.04 -9.01 0.35
N VAL A 238 -8.55 -8.68 1.55
CA VAL A 238 -9.23 -9.62 2.46
C VAL A 238 -10.47 -10.32 1.87
N PHE A 239 -11.02 -9.80 0.77
CA PHE A 239 -12.12 -10.44 0.04
C PHE A 239 -11.67 -11.34 -1.12
N ASN A 240 -10.37 -11.65 -1.24
CA ASN A 240 -9.75 -12.44 -2.32
C ASN A 240 -10.26 -12.04 -3.71
N SER A 241 -10.05 -10.78 -4.08
CA SER A 241 -10.50 -10.22 -5.36
C SER A 241 -12.02 -10.25 -5.59
N GLY A 242 -12.79 -10.33 -4.51
CA GLY A 242 -14.25 -10.16 -4.50
C GLY A 242 -15.04 -11.44 -4.26
N ILE A 243 -14.44 -12.63 -4.44
CA ILE A 243 -15.16 -13.90 -4.29
C ILE A 243 -15.74 -14.11 -2.89
N LEU A 244 -15.08 -13.60 -1.85
CA LEU A 244 -15.59 -13.69 -0.47
C LEU A 244 -16.71 -12.68 -0.17
N ALA A 245 -16.96 -11.72 -1.06
CA ALA A 245 -18.07 -10.79 -0.97
C ALA A 245 -19.26 -11.23 -1.85
N THR A 246 -18.99 -11.75 -3.05
CA THR A 246 -20.04 -12.12 -4.02
C THR A 246 -20.41 -13.60 -4.02
N GLY A 247 -19.54 -14.46 -3.50
CA GLY A 247 -19.61 -15.91 -3.70
C GLY A 247 -19.03 -16.37 -5.05
N PRO A 248 -18.96 -17.70 -5.28
CA PRO A 248 -18.43 -18.31 -6.51
C PRO A 248 -19.45 -18.21 -7.66
N VAL A 249 -19.68 -17.00 -8.16
CA VAL A 249 -20.57 -16.72 -9.30
C VAL A 249 -19.80 -16.71 -10.62
N PRO A 250 -20.47 -16.89 -11.79
CA PRO A 250 -19.81 -16.75 -13.08
C PRO A 250 -19.07 -15.41 -13.22
N GLY A 251 -17.78 -15.46 -13.57
CA GLY A 251 -16.92 -14.28 -13.68
C GLY A 251 -16.29 -13.80 -12.37
N ALA A 252 -16.48 -14.53 -11.27
CA ALA A 252 -15.76 -14.26 -10.02
C ALA A 252 -14.25 -14.32 -10.22
N ARG A 253 -13.52 -13.59 -9.37
CA ARG A 253 -12.06 -13.55 -9.38
C ARG A 253 -11.48 -14.12 -8.10
N TYR A 254 -10.33 -14.77 -8.22
CA TYR A 254 -9.51 -15.28 -7.13
C TYR A 254 -8.04 -14.94 -7.41
N ASN A 255 -7.35 -14.32 -6.45
CA ASN A 255 -5.95 -13.87 -6.64
C ASN A 255 -5.77 -13.05 -7.94
N TYR A 256 -6.69 -12.11 -8.17
CA TYR A 256 -6.76 -11.20 -9.33
C TYR A 256 -7.04 -11.87 -10.69
N ASN A 257 -7.07 -13.20 -10.74
CA ASN A 257 -7.37 -14.02 -11.92
C ASN A 257 -8.82 -14.53 -11.89
N PRO A 258 -9.34 -15.09 -13.00
CA PRO A 258 -10.60 -15.83 -12.96
C PRO A 258 -10.57 -16.92 -11.88
N ALA A 259 -11.65 -17.05 -11.12
CA ALA A 259 -11.79 -18.12 -10.13
C ALA A 259 -11.79 -19.50 -10.83
N PRO A 260 -11.19 -20.54 -10.22
CA PRO A 260 -11.12 -21.89 -10.78
C PRO A 260 -12.49 -22.59 -10.81
#